data_AF-A0AAJ1ZMV7-F1
#
_entry.id   AF-A0AAJ1ZMV7-F1
#
_cell.length_a   1.000
_cell.length_b   1.000
_cell.length_c   1.000
_cell.angle_alpha   90.00
_cell.angle_beta   90.00
_cell.angle_gamma   90.00
#
_symmetry.space_group_name_H-M   'P 1'
#
loop_
_entity.id
_entity.type
_entity.pdbx_description
1 polymer ?
#
loop_
_entity_poly.entity_id
_entity_poly.type
_entity_poly.pdbx_seq_one_letter_code
_entity_poly.pdbx_strand_id
1 'polypeptide(L)'
;MNVTFDQNVWRGRSDTQEPGDTRRVFNQIVPLVKGQQIDDAAVIIGFCSDEGVRRNQGRVGAAHGPKQLRAALAGLPAKASSTVFDAGDVVCDDGSLEAAQADLARVISEVLACGGRPIVFGGGHEVAWGTYSGLREHLGGTGERRLMILNFDAHFDLRQSRPASSGTPFDQIACDCAARGLPFDYVCLGVSDLANTAALFERARELGVRYVLDTDMQESQLAKRLDELERMIDAADDIYLTIDLDVLPGGAAPGVSAPAVLGVPLSVVEAMVRHVRASGKLRAADIAECNPAFDHDRRTALAAARLAHRLL
;
A
#
# COMPACT_ATOMS: atom_id res chain seq x y z
N MET A 1 -9.37 -2.43 17.68
CA MET A 1 -8.47 -2.10 18.81
C MET A 1 -7.08 -1.75 18.25
N ASN A 2 -6.28 -0.88 18.90
CA ASN A 2 -4.88 -0.68 18.49
C ASN A 2 -3.96 -1.63 19.25
N VAL A 3 -3.16 -2.42 18.53
CA VAL A 3 -2.13 -3.28 19.10
C VAL A 3 -0.82 -2.51 19.12
N THR A 4 -0.21 -2.43 20.29
CA THR A 4 1.08 -1.74 20.46
C THR A 4 2.21 -2.50 19.75
N PHE A 5 3.31 -1.79 19.49
CA PHE A 5 4.56 -2.34 18.96
C PHE A 5 4.92 -3.74 19.51
N ASP A 6 5.12 -4.71 18.61
CA ASP A 6 5.57 -6.07 18.96
C ASP A 6 7.05 -6.26 18.60
N GLN A 7 7.93 -6.28 19.60
CA GLN A 7 9.36 -6.52 19.37
C GLN A 7 9.67 -7.96 18.89
N ASN A 8 8.72 -8.90 19.01
CA ASN A 8 8.97 -10.30 18.65
C ASN A 8 9.00 -10.54 17.14
N VAL A 9 8.32 -9.71 16.33
CA VAL A 9 8.32 -9.84 14.86
C VAL A 9 9.58 -9.25 14.22
N TRP A 10 10.23 -8.30 14.89
CA TRP A 10 11.45 -7.64 14.42
C TRP A 10 12.69 -8.41 14.86
N ARG A 11 12.85 -9.61 14.29
CA ARG A 11 13.97 -10.51 14.58
C ARG A 11 14.43 -11.20 13.31
N GLY A 12 15.68 -11.60 13.27
CA GLY A 12 16.25 -12.30 12.13
C GLY A 12 17.65 -12.83 12.41
N ARG A 13 18.31 -13.27 11.34
CA ARG A 13 19.70 -13.73 11.39
C ARG A 13 20.60 -12.59 11.88
N SER A 14 21.40 -12.85 12.90
CA SER A 14 22.46 -11.95 13.34
C SER A 14 23.79 -12.41 12.76
N ASP A 15 24.49 -11.51 12.07
CA ASP A 15 25.81 -11.76 11.48
C ASP A 15 26.91 -10.97 12.21
N THR A 16 26.74 -10.66 13.50
CA THR A 16 27.69 -9.85 14.30
C THR A 16 29.10 -10.41 14.42
N GLN A 17 29.34 -11.62 13.94
CA GLN A 17 30.67 -12.23 13.86
C GLN A 17 31.41 -11.92 12.55
N GLU A 18 30.70 -11.43 11.52
CA GLU A 18 31.27 -11.03 10.24
C GLU A 18 31.88 -9.62 10.33
N PRO A 19 32.94 -9.31 9.57
CA PRO A 19 33.49 -7.97 9.51
C PRO A 19 32.56 -7.00 8.74
N GLY A 20 32.54 -5.74 9.17
CA GLY A 20 31.82 -4.65 8.48
C GLY A 20 30.43 -4.36 9.02
N ASP A 21 29.61 -3.68 8.23
CA ASP A 21 28.22 -3.35 8.59
C ASP A 21 27.30 -4.53 8.26
N THR A 22 26.88 -5.24 9.29
CA THR A 22 26.03 -6.44 9.20
C THR A 22 24.58 -6.14 9.59
N ARG A 23 24.19 -4.87 9.67
CA ARG A 23 22.84 -4.47 10.09
C ARG A 23 21.79 -4.97 9.11
N ARG A 24 20.66 -5.39 9.67
CA ARG A 24 19.41 -5.73 8.99
C ARG A 24 18.34 -4.74 9.41
N VAL A 25 17.19 -4.76 8.72
CA VAL A 25 16.11 -3.81 8.98
C VAL A 25 15.68 -3.86 10.45
N PHE A 26 15.61 -5.04 11.08
CA PHE A 26 15.25 -5.13 12.49
C PHE A 26 16.20 -4.37 13.44
N ASN A 27 17.45 -4.09 13.04
CA ASN A 27 18.38 -3.28 13.84
C ASN A 27 18.05 -1.78 13.82
N GLN A 28 17.13 -1.35 12.95
CA GLN A 28 16.75 0.04 12.72
C GLN A 28 15.35 0.38 13.22
N ILE A 29 14.59 -0.65 13.62
CA ILE A 29 13.21 -0.47 14.06
C ILE A 29 13.17 0.01 15.50
N VAL A 30 12.40 1.08 15.73
CA VAL A 30 12.08 1.57 17.07
C VAL A 30 10.56 1.75 17.21
N PRO A 31 9.99 1.55 18.40
CA PRO A 31 8.58 1.87 18.63
C PRO A 31 8.34 3.37 18.43
N LEU A 32 7.22 3.73 17.79
CA LEU A 32 6.78 5.12 17.76
C LEU A 32 6.27 5.54 19.14
N VAL A 33 6.82 6.63 19.68
CA VAL A 33 6.34 7.22 20.93
C VAL A 33 5.41 8.40 20.64
N LYS A 34 4.25 8.43 21.29
CA LYS A 34 3.26 9.50 21.11
C LYS A 34 3.88 10.88 21.42
N GLY A 35 3.69 11.84 20.51
CA GLY A 35 4.18 13.22 20.65
C GLY A 35 5.65 13.40 20.27
N GLN A 36 6.33 12.36 19.82
CA GLN A 36 7.67 12.46 19.26
C GLN A 36 7.63 13.16 17.89
N GLN A 37 8.53 14.10 17.65
CA GLN A 37 8.78 14.61 16.31
C GLN A 37 9.70 13.68 15.51
N ILE A 38 9.38 13.51 14.23
CA ILE A 38 10.07 12.64 13.30
C ILE A 38 10.62 13.51 12.17
N ASP A 39 11.89 13.31 11.82
CA ASP A 39 12.54 14.00 10.71
C ASP A 39 12.59 13.07 9.49
N ASP A 40 11.56 13.16 8.63
CA ASP A 40 11.42 12.46 7.34
C ASP A 40 11.69 10.94 7.36
N ALA A 41 11.42 10.30 8.51
CA ALA A 41 11.63 8.87 8.69
C ALA A 41 10.37 8.06 8.32
N ALA A 42 10.58 6.84 7.83
CA ALA A 42 9.50 5.91 7.57
C ALA A 42 8.84 5.46 8.88
N VAL A 43 7.51 5.38 8.87
CA VAL A 43 6.70 4.88 9.98
C VAL A 43 5.79 3.77 9.48
N ILE A 44 6.05 2.56 9.95
CA ILE A 44 5.26 1.37 9.62
C ILE A 44 4.01 1.35 10.48
N ILE A 45 2.86 1.11 9.84
CA ILE A 45 1.56 0.93 10.49
C ILE A 45 0.98 -0.37 9.96
N GLY A 46 0.44 -1.24 10.80
CA GLY A 46 -0.34 -2.38 10.32
C GLY A 46 -1.83 -2.08 10.30
N PHE A 47 -2.53 -2.55 9.27
CA PHE A 47 -3.98 -2.58 9.24
C PHE A 47 -4.45 -4.03 9.14
N CYS A 48 -4.73 -4.65 10.28
CA CYS A 48 -5.09 -6.06 10.39
C CYS A 48 -6.59 -6.24 10.16
N SER A 49 -7.01 -6.20 8.88
CA SER A 49 -8.41 -6.37 8.47
C SER A 49 -8.51 -7.12 7.14
N ASP A 50 -9.43 -8.07 7.05
CA ASP A 50 -9.89 -8.69 5.79
C ASP A 50 -11.43 -8.74 5.73
N GLU A 51 -12.10 -7.91 6.53
CA GLU A 51 -13.55 -7.79 6.55
C GLU A 51 -14.07 -7.25 5.20
N GLY A 52 -13.35 -6.34 4.56
CA GLY A 52 -13.66 -5.85 3.22
C GLY A 52 -13.49 -6.93 2.17
N VAL A 53 -12.45 -7.76 2.29
CA VAL A 53 -12.25 -8.95 1.44
C VAL A 53 -13.44 -9.90 1.57
N ARG A 54 -13.87 -10.20 2.80
CA ARG A 54 -15.04 -11.03 3.08
C ARG A 54 -16.30 -10.46 2.46
N ARG A 55 -16.55 -9.15 2.63
CA ARG A 55 -17.72 -8.44 2.05
C ARG A 55 -17.68 -8.44 0.51
N ASN A 56 -16.48 -8.42 -0.08
CA ASN A 56 -16.27 -8.51 -1.53
C ASN A 56 -16.22 -9.97 -2.06
N GLN A 57 -16.57 -10.95 -1.23
CA GLN A 57 -16.60 -12.39 -1.59
C GLN A 57 -15.23 -12.98 -1.95
N GLY A 58 -14.15 -12.36 -1.45
CA GLY A 58 -12.78 -12.86 -1.59
C GLY A 58 -12.41 -13.93 -0.55
N ARG A 59 -11.16 -14.41 -0.62
CA ARG A 59 -10.61 -15.38 0.32
C ARG A 59 -9.97 -14.65 1.50
N VAL A 60 -10.57 -14.79 2.69
CA VAL A 60 -10.06 -14.20 3.94
C VAL A 60 -8.71 -14.78 4.37
N GLY A 61 -8.01 -14.05 5.23
CA GLY A 61 -6.68 -14.38 5.76
C GLY A 61 -5.72 -13.18 5.73
N ALA A 62 -6.01 -12.15 4.92
CA ALA A 62 -5.18 -10.96 4.77
C ALA A 62 -5.04 -10.13 6.06
N ALA A 63 -5.94 -10.28 7.05
CA ALA A 63 -5.77 -9.65 8.37
C ALA A 63 -4.46 -10.04 9.07
N HIS A 64 -3.83 -11.17 8.69
CA HIS A 64 -2.53 -11.61 9.21
C HIS A 64 -1.33 -11.14 8.36
N GLY A 65 -1.58 -10.50 7.22
CA GLY A 65 -0.59 -9.94 6.30
C GLY A 65 0.42 -9.00 6.98
N PRO A 66 -0.01 -8.03 7.81
CA PRO A 66 0.90 -7.06 8.42
C PRO A 66 2.01 -7.70 9.25
N LYS A 67 1.66 -8.71 10.06
CA LYS A 67 2.62 -9.47 10.86
C LYS A 67 3.63 -10.22 9.99
N GLN A 68 3.15 -10.86 8.93
CA GLN A 68 3.99 -11.63 8.01
C GLN A 68 4.93 -10.73 7.20
N LEU A 69 4.45 -9.56 6.75
CA LEU A 69 5.28 -8.55 6.07
C LEU A 69 6.39 -8.03 6.98
N ARG A 70 6.09 -7.68 8.24
CA ARG A 70 7.11 -7.27 9.21
C ARG A 70 8.20 -8.34 9.38
N ALA A 71 7.80 -9.59 9.57
CA ALA A 71 8.74 -10.70 9.73
C ALA A 71 9.62 -10.92 8.49
N ALA A 72 9.07 -10.77 7.28
CA ALA A 72 9.82 -10.87 6.03
C ALA A 72 10.78 -9.69 5.84
N LEU A 73 10.33 -8.46 6.14
CA LEU A 73 11.12 -7.25 6.05
C LEU A 73 12.26 -7.20 7.07
N ALA A 74 12.01 -7.64 8.30
CA ALA A 74 12.96 -7.63 9.42
C ALA A 74 14.33 -8.21 9.03
N GLY A 75 14.32 -9.32 8.29
CA GLY A 75 15.53 -10.04 7.89
C GLY A 75 16.30 -9.43 6.72
N LEU A 76 15.80 -8.41 6.03
CA LEU A 76 16.52 -7.82 4.89
C LEU A 76 17.74 -7.02 5.35
N PRO A 77 18.85 -6.99 4.58
CA PRO A 77 20.01 -6.16 4.89
C PRO A 77 19.66 -4.67 4.88
N ALA A 78 20.18 -3.91 5.83
CA ALA A 78 19.93 -2.47 5.95
C ALA A 78 21.23 -1.68 5.82
N LYS A 79 21.54 -1.29 4.57
CA LYS A 79 22.84 -0.68 4.22
C LYS A 79 22.94 0.80 4.57
N ALA A 80 21.83 1.53 4.54
CA ALA A 80 21.78 2.93 4.92
C ALA A 80 21.40 3.03 6.40
N SER A 81 22.03 3.91 7.16
CA SER A 81 21.66 4.15 8.55
C SER A 81 20.45 5.09 8.61
N SER A 82 19.25 4.53 8.66
CA SER A 82 18.01 5.27 8.89
C SER A 82 17.26 4.65 10.07
N THR A 83 16.61 5.49 10.87
CA THR A 83 15.66 5.02 11.87
C THR A 83 14.34 4.74 11.16
N VAL A 84 13.71 3.62 11.47
CA VAL A 84 12.36 3.30 10.99
C VAL A 84 11.48 3.10 12.23
N PHE A 85 10.35 3.78 12.26
CA PHE A 85 9.42 3.67 13.37
C PHE A 85 8.37 2.60 13.06
N ASP A 86 7.85 1.94 14.09
CA ASP A 86 6.66 1.09 13.98
C ASP A 86 5.62 1.56 15.00
N ALA A 87 4.46 1.96 14.48
CA ALA A 87 3.33 2.49 15.25
C ALA A 87 2.40 1.38 15.78
N GLY A 88 2.70 0.11 15.51
CA GLY A 88 1.84 -1.01 15.83
C GLY A 88 0.73 -1.23 14.79
N ASP A 89 -0.37 -1.84 15.21
CA ASP A 89 -1.46 -2.23 14.32
C ASP A 89 -2.78 -1.57 14.70
N VAL A 90 -3.59 -1.24 13.70
CA VAL A 90 -5.02 -1.01 13.80
C VAL A 90 -5.73 -2.31 13.42
N VAL A 91 -6.56 -2.84 14.29
CA VAL A 91 -7.28 -4.11 14.09
C VAL A 91 -8.76 -3.86 13.86
N CYS A 92 -9.32 -4.47 12.81
CA CYS A 92 -10.76 -4.56 12.62
C CYS A 92 -11.30 -5.74 13.44
N ASP A 93 -11.77 -5.44 14.65
CA ASP A 93 -12.55 -6.38 15.45
C ASP A 93 -14.02 -6.38 14.97
N ASP A 94 -14.81 -7.38 15.34
CA ASP A 94 -16.30 -7.43 15.22
C ASP A 94 -16.98 -7.16 13.86
N GLY A 95 -16.23 -6.97 12.78
CA GLY A 95 -16.74 -6.68 11.44
C GLY A 95 -17.03 -5.19 11.17
N SER A 96 -16.67 -4.29 12.09
CA SER A 96 -16.82 -2.84 11.94
C SER A 96 -15.67 -2.22 11.13
N LEU A 97 -15.64 -2.55 9.83
CA LEU A 97 -14.62 -2.07 8.89
C LEU A 97 -14.50 -0.55 8.87
N GLU A 98 -15.63 0.15 8.83
CA GLU A 98 -15.68 1.61 8.74
C GLU A 98 -15.04 2.29 9.97
N ALA A 99 -15.23 1.73 11.17
CA ALA A 99 -14.59 2.23 12.38
C ALA A 99 -13.08 1.97 12.36
N ALA A 100 -12.65 0.79 11.92
CA ALA A 100 -11.23 0.45 11.80
C ALA A 100 -10.52 1.35 10.77
N GLN A 101 -11.17 1.67 9.64
CA GLN A 101 -10.64 2.61 8.65
C GLN A 101 -10.53 4.04 9.21
N ALA A 102 -11.49 4.47 10.04
CA ALA A 102 -11.41 5.76 10.73
C ALA A 102 -10.27 5.81 11.77
N ASP A 103 -10.05 4.71 12.50
CA ASP A 103 -8.91 4.59 13.42
C ASP A 103 -7.57 4.63 12.68
N LEU A 104 -7.47 3.96 11.53
CA LEU A 104 -6.30 4.02 10.64
C LEU A 104 -6.06 5.45 10.14
N ALA A 105 -7.11 6.12 9.67
CA ALA A 105 -7.04 7.50 9.20
C ALA A 105 -6.45 8.44 10.27
N ARG A 106 -6.92 8.31 11.53
CA ARG A 106 -6.40 9.09 12.66
C ARG A 106 -4.91 8.82 12.89
N VAL A 107 -4.48 7.55 12.90
CA VAL A 107 -3.05 7.20 13.09
C VAL A 107 -2.19 7.79 11.98
N ILE A 108 -2.65 7.72 10.72
CA ILE A 108 -1.91 8.28 9.57
C ILE A 108 -1.80 9.79 9.66
N SER A 109 -2.89 10.48 10.01
CA SER A 109 -2.90 11.93 10.22
C SER A 109 -1.93 12.34 11.34
N GLU A 110 -1.89 11.60 12.46
CA GLU A 110 -0.95 11.82 13.56
C GLU A 110 0.51 11.62 13.12
N VAL A 111 0.80 10.58 12.34
CA VAL A 111 2.15 10.30 11.80
C VAL A 111 2.62 11.40 10.85
N LEU A 112 1.75 11.84 9.94
CA LEU A 112 2.07 12.94 9.02
C LEU A 112 2.29 14.26 9.79
N ALA A 113 1.48 14.53 10.82
CA ALA A 113 1.60 15.74 11.64
C ALA A 113 2.91 15.82 12.42
N CYS A 114 3.51 14.67 12.77
CA CYS A 114 4.85 14.61 13.37
C CYS A 114 5.97 14.39 12.35
N GLY A 115 5.78 14.73 11.07
CA GLY A 115 6.84 14.69 10.05
C GLY A 115 7.27 13.29 9.61
N GLY A 116 6.54 12.25 10.01
CA GLY A 116 6.77 10.88 9.58
C GLY A 116 6.19 10.57 8.19
N ARG A 117 6.76 9.56 7.53
CA ARG A 117 6.26 9.01 6.26
C ARG A 117 5.52 7.69 6.51
N PRO A 118 4.17 7.65 6.51
CA PRO A 118 3.43 6.44 6.75
C PRO A 118 3.60 5.42 5.62
N ILE A 119 3.93 4.18 5.99
CA ILE A 119 3.92 2.99 5.14
C ILE A 119 3.02 1.96 5.83
N VAL A 120 1.82 1.75 5.27
CA VAL A 120 0.84 0.85 5.86
C VAL A 120 1.01 -0.56 5.28
N PHE A 121 1.20 -1.54 6.15
CA PHE A 121 1.04 -2.94 5.78
C PHE A 121 -0.43 -3.28 6.00
N GLY A 122 -1.15 -3.45 4.90
CA GLY A 122 -2.58 -3.72 4.91
C GLY A 122 -2.91 -5.18 5.17
N GLY A 123 -4.21 -5.42 5.33
CA GLY A 123 -4.83 -6.68 5.02
C GLY A 123 -5.44 -6.57 3.63
N GLY A 124 -6.76 -6.57 3.50
CA GLY A 124 -7.37 -6.34 2.18
C GLY A 124 -7.23 -4.90 1.66
N HIS A 125 -7.55 -4.69 0.39
CA HIS A 125 -7.39 -3.38 -0.27
C HIS A 125 -8.35 -2.29 0.26
N GLU A 126 -9.28 -2.66 1.14
CA GLU A 126 -10.03 -1.70 1.97
C GLU A 126 -9.15 -0.75 2.78
N VAL A 127 -7.87 -1.09 3.00
CA VAL A 127 -6.86 -0.22 3.63
C VAL A 127 -6.79 1.14 2.92
N ALA A 128 -7.00 1.16 1.60
CA ALA A 128 -6.80 2.36 0.79
C ALA A 128 -7.72 3.51 1.17
N TRP A 129 -8.96 3.21 1.58
CA TRP A 129 -9.89 4.23 2.08
C TRP A 129 -9.39 4.86 3.39
N GLY A 130 -8.86 4.06 4.32
CA GLY A 130 -8.30 4.57 5.57
C GLY A 130 -7.03 5.40 5.35
N THR A 131 -6.14 4.93 4.45
CA THR A 131 -4.93 5.67 4.06
C THR A 131 -5.27 7.02 3.43
N TYR A 132 -6.14 7.03 2.43
CA TYR A 132 -6.60 8.26 1.80
C TYR A 132 -7.25 9.21 2.81
N SER A 133 -8.12 8.71 3.69
CA SER A 133 -8.84 9.54 4.65
C SER A 133 -7.89 10.26 5.60
N GLY A 134 -6.89 9.55 6.13
CA GLY A 134 -5.88 10.15 7.02
C GLY A 134 -4.99 11.17 6.30
N LEU A 135 -4.55 10.85 5.09
CA LEU A 135 -3.78 11.78 4.25
C LEU A 135 -4.60 13.03 3.91
N ARG A 136 -5.88 12.86 3.56
CA ARG A 136 -6.77 13.97 3.21
C ARG A 136 -7.02 14.88 4.41
N GLU A 137 -7.21 14.32 5.60
CA GLU A 137 -7.34 15.10 6.83
C GLU A 137 -6.10 15.95 7.08
N HIS A 138 -4.90 15.38 6.89
CA HIS A 138 -3.64 16.09 7.05
C HIS A 138 -3.41 17.20 6.01
N LEU A 139 -3.66 16.92 4.73
CA LEU A 139 -3.48 17.91 3.64
C LEU A 139 -4.48 19.06 3.70
N GLY A 140 -5.59 18.91 4.42
CA GLY A 140 -6.66 19.91 4.52
C GLY A 140 -7.55 19.99 3.28
N GLY A 141 -8.44 20.98 3.28
CA GLY A 141 -9.57 21.09 2.35
C GLY A 141 -9.46 22.16 1.25
N THR A 142 -8.33 22.86 1.10
CA THR A 142 -8.25 24.00 0.15
C THR A 142 -8.16 23.59 -1.32
N GLY A 143 -7.87 22.30 -1.62
CA GLY A 143 -7.82 21.78 -2.99
C GLY A 143 -6.68 22.33 -3.85
N GLU A 144 -5.78 23.11 -3.26
CA GLU A 144 -4.67 23.79 -3.95
C GLU A 144 -3.56 22.82 -4.37
N ARG A 145 -3.44 21.68 -3.68
CA ARG A 145 -2.44 20.65 -3.97
C ARG A 145 -3.09 19.48 -4.70
N ARG A 146 -2.56 19.14 -5.86
CA ARG A 146 -3.00 18.02 -6.67
C ARG A 146 -2.42 16.71 -6.12
N LEU A 147 -3.27 15.95 -5.43
CA LEU A 147 -2.97 14.60 -4.96
C LEU A 147 -3.26 13.58 -6.07
N MET A 148 -2.21 12.90 -6.54
CA MET A 148 -2.34 11.74 -7.41
C MET A 148 -2.40 10.45 -6.58
N ILE A 149 -3.41 9.63 -6.85
CA ILE A 149 -3.56 8.29 -6.28
C ILE A 149 -3.05 7.30 -7.32
N LEU A 150 -1.92 6.67 -7.03
CA LEU A 150 -1.28 5.70 -7.91
C LEU A 150 -1.46 4.29 -7.32
N ASN A 151 -2.29 3.48 -7.98
CA ASN A 151 -2.57 2.12 -7.60
C ASN A 151 -1.88 1.14 -8.57
N PHE A 152 -1.20 0.13 -8.02
CA PHE A 152 -0.77 -1.06 -8.76
C PHE A 152 -1.68 -2.22 -8.39
N ASP A 153 -2.50 -2.67 -9.32
CA ASP A 153 -3.61 -3.58 -9.02
C ASP A 153 -4.11 -4.27 -10.30
N ALA A 154 -4.54 -5.53 -10.19
CA ALA A 154 -5.23 -6.23 -11.27
C ALA A 154 -6.69 -5.74 -11.43
N HIS A 155 -7.23 -5.05 -10.43
CA HIS A 155 -8.59 -4.55 -10.32
C HIS A 155 -8.65 -3.02 -10.32
N PHE A 156 -9.78 -2.46 -10.71
CA PHE A 156 -10.00 -1.01 -10.56
C PHE A 156 -10.38 -0.61 -9.14
N ASP A 157 -11.05 -1.51 -8.42
CA ASP A 157 -11.61 -1.30 -7.09
C ASP A 157 -12.53 -0.07 -6.97
N LEU A 158 -13.32 0.09 -8.04
CA LEU A 158 -14.36 1.11 -8.23
C LEU A 158 -15.79 0.56 -8.05
N ARG A 159 -15.97 -0.54 -7.30
CA ARG A 159 -17.32 -1.06 -7.05
C ARG A 159 -18.14 -0.04 -6.26
N GLN A 160 -19.40 0.11 -6.67
CA GLN A 160 -20.33 1.07 -6.06
C GLN A 160 -21.23 0.44 -4.99
N SER A 161 -21.16 -0.89 -4.81
CA SER A 161 -21.89 -1.59 -3.76
C SER A 161 -21.53 -1.06 -2.38
N ARG A 162 -22.51 -1.03 -1.48
CA ARG A 162 -22.33 -0.67 -0.07
C ARG A 162 -22.95 -1.76 0.82
N PRO A 163 -22.48 -1.98 2.06
CA PRO A 163 -21.43 -1.23 2.78
C PRO A 163 -20.03 -1.39 2.18
N ALA A 164 -19.03 -0.68 2.71
CA ALA A 164 -17.67 -0.67 2.17
C ALA A 164 -17.08 -2.09 2.11
N SER A 165 -16.25 -2.37 1.11
CA SER A 165 -15.54 -3.64 0.92
C SER A 165 -14.13 -3.42 0.38
N SER A 166 -13.38 -4.51 0.11
CA SER A 166 -12.05 -4.40 -0.49
C SER A 166 -12.10 -3.78 -1.89
N GLY A 167 -13.19 -4.02 -2.65
CA GLY A 167 -13.34 -3.54 -4.02
C GLY A 167 -14.04 -2.20 -4.20
N THR A 168 -14.35 -1.48 -3.12
CA THR A 168 -15.01 -0.16 -3.16
C THR A 168 -14.13 1.07 -2.85
N PRO A 169 -12.87 0.97 -2.38
CA PRO A 169 -12.18 2.11 -1.78
C PRO A 169 -12.04 3.29 -2.75
N PHE A 170 -11.72 3.06 -4.02
CA PHE A 170 -11.50 4.16 -4.97
C PHE A 170 -12.80 4.83 -5.42
N ASP A 171 -13.93 4.11 -5.43
CA ASP A 171 -15.25 4.73 -5.63
C ASP A 171 -15.64 5.57 -4.40
N GLN A 172 -15.33 5.12 -3.18
CA GLN A 172 -15.52 5.93 -1.97
C GLN A 172 -14.67 7.21 -2.02
N ILE A 173 -13.42 7.13 -2.48
CA ILE A 173 -12.54 8.29 -2.68
C ILE A 173 -13.13 9.24 -3.72
N ALA A 174 -13.61 8.72 -4.85
CA ALA A 174 -14.26 9.53 -5.87
C ALA A 174 -15.48 10.28 -5.32
N CYS A 175 -16.31 9.61 -4.51
CA CYS A 175 -17.46 10.23 -3.84
C CYS A 175 -17.04 11.33 -2.84
N ASP A 176 -15.99 11.10 -2.04
CA ASP A 176 -15.46 12.11 -1.10
C ASP A 176 -14.89 13.33 -1.84
N CYS A 177 -14.10 13.11 -2.88
CA CYS A 177 -13.60 14.18 -3.73
C CYS A 177 -14.74 15.02 -4.32
N ALA A 178 -15.77 14.37 -4.88
CA ALA A 178 -16.94 15.05 -5.43
C ALA A 178 -17.69 15.86 -4.36
N ALA A 179 -17.91 15.30 -3.16
CA ALA A 179 -18.59 15.97 -2.06
C ALA A 179 -17.83 17.22 -1.56
N ARG A 180 -16.50 17.22 -1.67
CA ARG A 180 -15.62 18.32 -1.27
C ARG A 180 -15.27 19.29 -2.41
N GLY A 181 -15.71 19.01 -3.63
CA GLY A 181 -15.31 19.79 -4.81
C GLY A 181 -13.82 19.66 -5.15
N LEU A 182 -13.19 18.53 -4.82
CA LEU A 182 -11.79 18.24 -5.08
C LEU A 182 -11.62 17.40 -6.37
N PRO A 183 -10.49 17.53 -7.08
CA PRO A 183 -10.19 16.66 -8.19
C PRO A 183 -9.97 15.21 -7.71
N PHE A 184 -10.50 14.25 -8.47
CA PHE A 184 -10.20 12.83 -8.32
C PHE A 184 -9.17 12.44 -9.38
N ASP A 185 -7.88 12.41 -8.98
CA ASP A 185 -6.78 12.04 -9.87
C ASP A 185 -6.29 10.62 -9.56
N TYR A 186 -6.94 9.63 -10.17
CA TYR A 186 -6.69 8.21 -9.96
C TYR A 186 -6.02 7.56 -11.17
N VAL A 187 -4.94 6.83 -10.90
CA VAL A 187 -4.17 6.05 -11.86
C VAL A 187 -4.11 4.60 -11.39
N CYS A 188 -4.60 3.65 -12.21
CA CYS A 188 -4.52 2.22 -11.93
C CYS A 188 -3.60 1.52 -12.95
N LEU A 189 -2.48 0.97 -12.50
CA LEU A 189 -1.45 0.36 -13.34
C LEU A 189 -1.42 -1.15 -13.14
N GLY A 190 -1.54 -1.90 -14.23
CA GLY A 190 -1.55 -3.37 -14.21
C GLY A 190 -2.95 -3.98 -14.19
N VAL A 191 -4.00 -3.19 -14.46
CA VAL A 191 -5.38 -3.68 -14.46
C VAL A 191 -5.54 -4.82 -15.47
N SER A 192 -6.19 -5.90 -15.08
CA SER A 192 -6.45 -7.03 -15.95
C SER A 192 -7.83 -6.89 -16.60
N ASP A 193 -7.89 -6.93 -17.93
CA ASP A 193 -9.15 -6.93 -18.68
C ASP A 193 -10.07 -8.08 -18.25
N LEU A 194 -9.48 -9.23 -17.93
CA LEU A 194 -10.21 -10.44 -17.53
C LEU A 194 -10.64 -10.45 -16.06
N ALA A 195 -10.15 -9.52 -15.23
CA ALA A 195 -10.52 -9.39 -13.84
C ALA A 195 -11.59 -8.31 -13.59
N ASN A 196 -11.90 -7.50 -14.60
CA ASN A 196 -12.82 -6.37 -14.49
C ASN A 196 -13.95 -6.50 -15.51
N THR A 197 -15.19 -6.37 -15.06
CA THR A 197 -16.34 -6.37 -15.97
C THR A 197 -16.38 -5.06 -16.77
N ALA A 198 -17.07 -5.06 -17.91
CA ALA A 198 -17.26 -3.86 -18.72
C ALA A 198 -17.82 -2.67 -17.91
N ALA A 199 -18.66 -2.92 -16.91
CA ALA A 199 -19.19 -1.88 -16.03
C ALA A 199 -18.11 -1.13 -15.23
N LEU A 200 -17.04 -1.83 -14.82
CA LEU A 200 -15.91 -1.19 -14.12
C LEU A 200 -15.07 -0.34 -15.07
N PHE A 201 -14.89 -0.77 -16.32
CA PHE A 201 -14.26 0.07 -17.35
C PHE A 201 -15.08 1.32 -17.68
N GLU A 202 -16.41 1.19 -17.79
CA GLU A 202 -17.28 2.36 -17.97
C GLU A 202 -17.21 3.30 -16.77
N ARG A 203 -17.21 2.77 -15.55
CA ARG A 203 -17.04 3.58 -14.33
C ARG A 203 -15.69 4.30 -14.30
N ALA A 204 -14.61 3.61 -14.67
CA ALA A 204 -13.28 4.20 -14.81
C ALA A 204 -13.28 5.34 -15.84
N ARG A 205 -13.95 5.15 -16.99
CA ARG A 205 -14.10 6.19 -18.03
C ARG A 205 -14.91 7.39 -17.54
N GLU A 206 -16.02 7.17 -16.84
CA GLU A 206 -16.84 8.24 -16.26
C GLU A 206 -16.07 9.10 -15.26
N LEU A 207 -15.22 8.46 -14.45
CA LEU A 207 -14.39 9.12 -13.45
C LEU A 207 -13.09 9.70 -14.01
N GLY A 208 -12.79 9.50 -15.30
CA GLY A 208 -11.56 9.97 -15.92
C GLY A 208 -10.30 9.25 -15.44
N VAL A 209 -10.43 8.01 -14.99
CA VAL A 209 -9.31 7.19 -14.48
C VAL A 209 -8.32 6.90 -15.59
N ARG A 210 -7.05 7.14 -15.30
CA ARG A 210 -5.95 6.75 -16.19
C ARG A 210 -5.54 5.33 -15.83
N TYR A 211 -5.40 4.45 -16.81
CA TYR A 211 -4.98 3.08 -16.53
C TYR A 211 -4.10 2.49 -17.63
N VAL A 212 -3.35 1.45 -17.26
CA VAL A 212 -2.56 0.63 -18.18
C VAL A 212 -2.85 -0.83 -17.88
N LEU A 213 -3.15 -1.62 -18.91
CA LEU A 213 -3.42 -3.04 -18.76
C LEU A 213 -2.16 -3.81 -18.34
N ASP A 214 -2.35 -4.94 -17.65
CA ASP A 214 -1.28 -5.90 -17.33
C ASP A 214 -0.43 -6.29 -18.57
N THR A 215 -1.09 -6.55 -19.70
CA THR A 215 -0.47 -6.87 -21.00
C THR A 215 0.48 -5.78 -21.54
N ASP A 216 0.30 -4.52 -21.13
CA ASP A 216 1.10 -3.37 -21.54
C ASP A 216 2.11 -2.90 -20.48
N MET A 217 2.23 -3.68 -19.40
CA MET A 217 3.08 -3.45 -18.23
C MET A 217 4.14 -4.56 -18.08
N GLN A 218 4.62 -5.13 -19.18
CA GLN A 218 5.68 -6.15 -19.15
C GLN A 218 7.08 -5.50 -19.24
N GLU A 219 8.14 -6.28 -19.01
CA GLU A 219 9.52 -5.78 -18.97
C GLU A 219 9.92 -5.03 -20.26
N SER A 220 9.41 -5.46 -21.41
CA SER A 220 9.65 -4.81 -22.71
C SER A 220 9.06 -3.40 -22.82
N GLN A 221 8.07 -3.07 -22.00
CA GLN A 221 7.40 -1.76 -21.99
C GLN A 221 7.94 -0.86 -20.88
N LEU A 222 8.80 -1.35 -19.99
CA LEU A 222 9.24 -0.64 -18.78
C LEU A 222 9.77 0.77 -19.07
N ALA A 223 10.63 0.94 -20.07
CA ALA A 223 11.18 2.25 -20.43
C ALA A 223 10.07 3.27 -20.73
N LYS A 224 9.12 2.89 -21.58
CA LYS A 224 7.95 3.73 -21.91
C LYS A 224 7.12 4.05 -20.65
N ARG A 225 6.91 3.08 -19.76
CA ARG A 225 6.11 3.27 -18.54
C ARG A 225 6.79 4.16 -17.51
N LEU A 226 8.12 4.12 -17.43
CA LEU A 226 8.88 5.06 -16.60
C LEU A 226 8.77 6.49 -17.16
N ASP A 227 8.89 6.69 -18.47
CA ASP A 227 8.73 8.02 -19.08
C ASP A 227 7.33 8.60 -18.86
N GLU A 228 6.30 7.75 -18.94
CA GLU A 228 4.92 8.16 -18.64
C GLU A 228 4.74 8.47 -17.16
N LEU A 229 5.26 7.62 -16.27
CA LEU A 229 5.23 7.84 -14.83
C LEU A 229 5.91 9.14 -14.43
N GLU A 230 7.06 9.47 -15.01
CA GLU A 230 7.78 10.72 -14.74
C GLU A 230 6.92 11.94 -15.07
N ARG A 231 6.26 11.95 -16.25
CA ARG A 231 5.29 13.01 -16.60
C ARG A 231 4.12 13.12 -15.62
N MET A 232 3.63 11.99 -15.11
CA MET A 232 2.55 11.98 -14.12
C MET A 232 3.03 12.52 -12.76
N ILE A 233 4.24 12.15 -12.34
CA ILE A 233 4.89 12.64 -11.13
C ILE A 233 5.11 14.15 -11.23
N ASP A 234 5.58 14.66 -12.36
CA ASP A 234 5.82 16.09 -12.59
C ASP A 234 4.55 16.91 -12.44
N ALA A 235 3.42 16.39 -12.94
CA ALA A 235 2.13 17.06 -12.91
C ALA A 235 1.41 17.01 -11.55
N ALA A 236 1.88 16.20 -10.60
CA ALA A 236 1.29 16.05 -9.26
C ALA A 236 2.07 16.87 -8.21
N ASP A 237 1.39 17.32 -7.16
CA ASP A 237 2.04 17.96 -6.00
C ASP A 237 2.37 16.93 -4.92
N ASP A 238 1.48 15.95 -4.75
CA ASP A 238 1.56 14.89 -3.76
C ASP A 238 1.17 13.56 -4.39
N ILE A 239 1.77 12.47 -3.91
CA ILE A 239 1.49 11.11 -4.36
C ILE A 239 1.08 10.27 -3.16
N TYR A 240 -0.05 9.59 -3.31
CA TYR A 240 -0.44 8.44 -2.52
C TYR A 240 -0.21 7.19 -3.39
N LEU A 241 0.69 6.30 -2.93
CA LEU A 241 0.99 5.05 -3.61
C LEU A 241 0.31 3.88 -2.89
N THR A 242 -0.47 3.09 -3.59
CA THR A 242 -1.06 1.86 -3.06
C THR A 242 -0.70 0.69 -3.97
N ILE A 243 -0.33 -0.44 -3.38
CA ILE A 243 0.11 -1.62 -4.10
C ILE A 243 -0.74 -2.79 -3.63
N ASP A 244 -1.65 -3.25 -4.48
CA ASP A 244 -2.25 -4.56 -4.33
C ASP A 244 -1.25 -5.62 -4.78
N LEU A 245 -1.00 -6.64 -3.95
CA LEU A 245 -0.07 -7.71 -4.30
C LEU A 245 -0.63 -8.65 -5.37
N ASP A 246 -1.94 -8.63 -5.63
CA ASP A 246 -2.57 -9.43 -6.67
C ASP A 246 -2.25 -8.94 -8.08
N VAL A 247 -1.71 -7.72 -8.24
CA VAL A 247 -1.14 -7.23 -9.50
C VAL A 247 0.04 -8.08 -9.96
N LEU A 248 0.74 -8.74 -9.03
CA LEU A 248 1.91 -9.55 -9.33
C LEU A 248 1.47 -10.92 -9.86
N PRO A 249 2.23 -11.53 -10.79
CA PRO A 249 1.95 -12.89 -11.26
C PRO A 249 1.83 -13.85 -10.07
N GLY A 250 0.83 -14.74 -10.07
CA GLY A 250 0.56 -15.66 -8.97
C GLY A 250 1.72 -16.61 -8.64
N GLY A 251 2.68 -16.80 -9.57
CA GLY A 251 3.93 -17.50 -9.28
C GLY A 251 4.86 -16.75 -8.31
N ALA A 252 4.82 -15.41 -8.33
CA ALA A 252 5.58 -14.52 -7.45
C ALA A 252 4.79 -14.13 -6.18
N ALA A 253 3.46 -13.96 -6.30
CA ALA A 253 2.57 -13.62 -5.18
C ALA A 253 1.36 -14.58 -5.08
N PRO A 254 1.56 -15.86 -4.73
CA PRO A 254 0.46 -16.82 -4.64
C PRO A 254 -0.50 -16.56 -3.45
N GLY A 255 0.04 -16.00 -2.37
CA GLY A 255 -0.65 -15.69 -1.12
C GLY A 255 -1.44 -14.38 -1.16
N VAL A 256 -2.46 -14.32 -2.01
CA VAL A 256 -3.40 -13.19 -2.13
C VAL A 256 -4.83 -13.71 -2.24
N SER A 257 -5.85 -12.86 -2.17
CA SER A 257 -7.24 -13.29 -2.37
C SER A 257 -7.49 -13.80 -3.80
N ALA A 258 -7.02 -13.09 -4.83
CA ALA A 258 -7.25 -13.43 -6.24
C ALA A 258 -5.95 -13.39 -7.07
N PRO A 259 -5.14 -14.48 -7.10
CA PRO A 259 -3.83 -14.45 -7.75
C PRO A 259 -3.94 -14.18 -9.25
N ALA A 260 -3.25 -13.16 -9.76
CA ALA A 260 -3.23 -12.87 -11.19
C ALA A 260 -2.57 -14.00 -12.00
N VAL A 261 -3.20 -14.34 -13.12
CA VAL A 261 -2.67 -15.35 -14.05
C VAL A 261 -1.50 -14.79 -14.86
N LEU A 262 -1.67 -13.59 -15.42
CA LEU A 262 -0.60 -12.87 -16.12
C LEU A 262 0.14 -11.96 -15.13
N GLY A 263 -0.51 -10.89 -14.68
CA GLY A 263 0.05 -9.90 -13.78
C GLY A 263 1.22 -9.09 -14.37
N VAL A 264 1.77 -8.24 -13.52
CA VAL A 264 2.90 -7.34 -13.84
C VAL A 264 4.17 -7.88 -13.16
N PRO A 265 5.26 -8.12 -13.90
CA PRO A 265 6.50 -8.61 -13.32
C PRO A 265 6.98 -7.74 -12.14
N LEU A 266 7.43 -8.37 -11.05
CA LEU A 266 7.93 -7.67 -9.86
C LEU A 266 9.05 -6.67 -10.19
N SER A 267 9.86 -6.96 -11.21
CA SER A 267 10.90 -6.07 -11.73
C SER A 267 10.34 -4.73 -12.23
N VAL A 268 9.18 -4.75 -12.89
CA VAL A 268 8.49 -3.56 -13.41
C VAL A 268 7.91 -2.75 -12.25
N VAL A 269 7.14 -3.39 -11.37
CA VAL A 269 6.53 -2.72 -10.20
C VAL A 269 7.62 -2.09 -9.33
N GLU A 270 8.69 -2.83 -9.01
CA GLU A 270 9.79 -2.32 -8.18
C GLU A 270 10.49 -1.11 -8.84
N ALA A 271 10.73 -1.14 -10.14
CA ALA A 271 11.37 -0.03 -10.85
C ALA A 271 10.53 1.26 -10.74
N MET A 272 9.21 1.14 -10.89
CA MET A 272 8.29 2.26 -10.79
C MET A 272 8.13 2.76 -9.35
N VAL A 273 8.03 1.86 -8.36
CA VAL A 273 8.00 2.20 -6.93
C VAL A 273 9.24 3.00 -6.52
N ARG A 274 10.42 2.60 -7.01
CA ARG A 274 11.67 3.34 -6.76
C ARG A 274 11.63 4.76 -7.35
N HIS A 275 11.05 4.93 -8.53
CA HIS A 275 10.89 6.24 -9.18
C HIS A 275 9.95 7.16 -8.37
N VAL A 276 8.80 6.62 -7.93
CA VAL A 276 7.86 7.33 -7.06
C VAL A 276 8.53 7.75 -5.75
N ARG A 277 9.26 6.84 -5.08
CA ARG A 277 9.96 7.17 -3.83
C ARG A 277 11.02 8.25 -4.03
N ALA A 278 11.77 8.20 -5.13
CA ALA A 278 12.83 9.15 -5.45
C ALA A 278 12.32 10.56 -5.78
N SER A 279 11.04 10.69 -6.17
CA SER A 279 10.45 11.99 -6.53
C SER A 279 10.37 13.01 -5.39
N GLY A 280 10.43 12.56 -4.13
CA GLY A 280 10.18 13.41 -2.96
C GLY A 280 8.71 13.86 -2.78
N LYS A 281 7.80 13.41 -3.66
CA LYS A 281 6.37 13.75 -3.62
C LYS A 281 5.49 12.68 -2.94
N LEU A 282 6.07 11.52 -2.61
CA LEU A 282 5.37 10.43 -1.92
C LEU A 282 5.02 10.84 -0.48
N ARG A 283 3.73 10.89 -0.15
CA ARG A 283 3.22 11.26 1.19
C ARG A 283 2.81 10.09 2.03
N ALA A 284 2.16 9.10 1.44
CA ALA A 284 1.76 7.87 2.10
C ALA A 284 1.87 6.71 1.12
N ALA A 285 2.17 5.53 1.66
CA ALA A 285 2.10 4.31 0.89
C ALA A 285 1.40 3.19 1.64
N ASP A 286 0.75 2.27 0.93
CA ASP A 286 0.30 1.01 1.50
C ASP A 286 0.50 -0.19 0.57
N ILE A 287 0.58 -1.38 1.19
CA ILE A 287 0.70 -2.67 0.50
C ILE A 287 -0.44 -3.57 1.00
N ALA A 288 -1.32 -4.00 0.10
CA ALA A 288 -2.54 -4.73 0.39
C ALA A 288 -2.48 -6.21 -0.07
N GLU A 289 -3.51 -6.96 0.31
CA GLU A 289 -3.85 -8.33 -0.09
C GLU A 289 -2.81 -9.41 0.24
N CYS A 290 -1.81 -9.14 1.08
CA CYS A 290 -0.93 -10.19 1.57
C CYS A 290 -1.74 -11.16 2.44
N ASN A 291 -2.03 -12.35 1.93
CA ASN A 291 -2.77 -13.40 2.60
C ASN A 291 -1.87 -14.60 2.95
N PRO A 292 -1.39 -14.70 4.21
CA PRO A 292 -0.51 -15.79 4.63
C PRO A 292 -1.11 -17.19 4.51
N ALA A 293 -2.43 -17.33 4.48
CA ALA A 293 -3.09 -18.65 4.38
C ALA A 293 -2.86 -19.33 3.03
N PHE A 294 -2.55 -18.55 1.99
CA PHE A 294 -2.27 -19.04 0.64
C PHE A 294 -0.81 -18.79 0.21
N ASP A 295 0.03 -18.26 1.10
CA ASP A 295 1.42 -17.95 0.77
C ASP A 295 2.29 -19.22 0.86
N HIS A 296 2.82 -19.64 -0.29
CA HIS A 296 3.72 -20.79 -0.39
C HIS A 296 5.17 -20.34 -0.28
N ASP A 297 5.93 -20.96 0.62
CA ASP A 297 7.34 -20.62 0.90
C ASP A 297 7.59 -19.15 1.27
N ARG A 298 6.54 -18.43 1.71
CA ARG A 298 6.57 -16.99 2.02
C ARG A 298 6.88 -16.10 0.80
N ARG A 299 6.57 -16.55 -0.42
CA ARG A 299 6.88 -15.83 -1.66
C ARG A 299 6.21 -14.46 -1.71
N THR A 300 4.92 -14.40 -1.40
CA THR A 300 4.18 -13.13 -1.37
C THR A 300 4.74 -12.21 -0.31
N ALA A 301 4.97 -12.70 0.91
CA ALA A 301 5.54 -11.91 1.98
C ALA A 301 6.94 -11.35 1.63
N LEU A 302 7.77 -12.12 0.92
CA LEU A 302 9.09 -11.67 0.47
C LEU A 302 9.00 -10.66 -0.68
N ALA A 303 8.07 -10.82 -1.62
CA ALA A 303 7.81 -9.85 -2.67
C ALA A 303 7.34 -8.51 -2.08
N ALA A 304 6.41 -8.56 -1.14
CA ALA A 304 5.91 -7.40 -0.41
C ALA A 304 7.01 -6.72 0.42
N ALA A 305 7.81 -7.48 1.17
CA ALA A 305 8.94 -6.96 1.93
C ALA A 305 9.99 -6.29 1.04
N ARG A 306 10.22 -6.82 -0.18
CA ARG A 306 11.10 -6.21 -1.17
C ARG A 306 10.59 -4.84 -1.62
N LEU A 307 9.29 -4.72 -1.90
CA LEU A 307 8.66 -3.46 -2.27
C LEU A 307 8.65 -2.47 -1.10
N ALA A 308 8.27 -2.91 0.10
CA ALA A 308 8.32 -2.12 1.33
C ALA A 308 9.73 -1.55 1.60
N HIS A 309 10.77 -2.37 1.42
CA HIS A 309 12.15 -1.91 1.56
C HIS A 309 12.51 -0.79 0.57
N ARG A 310 11.89 -0.73 -0.62
CA ARG A 310 12.12 0.39 -1.56
C ARG A 310 11.45 1.69 -1.14
N LEU A 311 10.54 1.64 -0.17
CA LEU A 311 9.81 2.80 0.35
C LEU A 311 10.46 3.40 1.61
N LEU A 312 11.25 2.61 2.34
CA LEU A 312 12.06 3.08 3.48
C LEU A 312 13.01 4.19 3.01
#